data_AF-A0A645JBW4-F1
#
_entry.id   AF-A0A645JBW4-F1
#
_cell.length_a   1.000
_cell.length_b   1.000
_cell.length_c   1.000
_cell.angle_alpha   90.00
_cell.angle_beta   90.00
_cell.angle_gamma   90.00
#
_symmetry.space_group_name_H-M   'P 1'
#
loop_
_entity.id
_entity.type
_entity.pdbx_description
1 polymer ?
#
loop_
_entity_poly.entity_id
_entity_poly.type
_entity_poly.pdbx_seq_one_letter_code
_entity_poly.pdbx_strand_id
1 'polypeptide(L)'
;MFMIERKTIHLGTFVNMLGVGYVIQYSSLFFINTLPVLSLPLRFGIMFIAIIIVCIGCGLYLSGNLGQAPWDSLAHLVNKKFPKIKYSTGRMIQDISALILGFLLGAQLGVGSIIFAFCLGPGIQFFRHLFERTFFKGVIFE
;
A
#
# COMPACT_ATOMS: atom_id res chain seq x y z
N MET A 1 -0.35 7.43 -17.11
CA MET A 1 -1.20 6.37 -16.51
C MET A 1 -2.61 6.34 -17.10
N PHE A 2 -3.31 7.49 -17.17
CA PHE A 2 -4.70 7.61 -17.67
C PHE A 2 -4.93 7.05 -19.09
N MET A 3 -3.94 7.08 -19.98
CA MET A 3 -4.06 6.54 -21.35
C MET A 3 -3.74 5.05 -21.50
N ILE A 4 -3.14 4.40 -20.49
CA ILE A 4 -2.56 3.05 -20.65
C ILE A 4 -3.41 1.96 -19.97
N GLU A 5 -4.16 2.29 -18.90
CA GLU A 5 -4.90 1.32 -18.09
C GLU A 5 -6.36 1.74 -17.78
N ARG A 6 -7.08 2.30 -18.76
CA ARG A 6 -8.51 2.64 -18.54
C ARG A 6 -9.38 1.45 -18.10
N LYS A 7 -8.97 0.22 -18.43
CA LYS A 7 -9.68 -1.02 -18.07
C LYS A 7 -9.58 -1.41 -16.59
N THR A 8 -8.67 -0.84 -15.80
CA THR A 8 -8.52 -1.16 -14.37
C THR A 8 -9.21 -0.15 -13.45
N ILE A 9 -9.80 0.93 -14.02
CA ILE A 9 -10.56 1.94 -13.30
C ILE A 9 -11.96 1.40 -13.04
N HIS A 10 -12.22 1.04 -11.78
CA HIS A 10 -13.54 0.63 -11.31
C HIS A 10 -13.95 1.53 -10.13
N LEU A 11 -15.11 1.24 -9.52
CA LEU A 11 -15.63 1.99 -8.37
C LEU A 11 -14.59 2.10 -7.23
N GLY A 12 -13.81 1.04 -6.98
CA GLY A 12 -12.79 1.02 -5.93
C GLY A 12 -11.66 2.04 -6.15
N THR A 13 -11.33 2.39 -7.39
CA THR A 13 -10.33 3.43 -7.69
C THR A 13 -10.82 4.80 -7.22
N PHE A 14 -12.10 5.13 -7.43
CA PHE A 14 -12.69 6.39 -6.97
C PHE A 14 -12.80 6.45 -5.44
N VAL A 15 -13.25 5.36 -4.83
CA VAL A 15 -13.31 5.23 -3.37
C VAL A 15 -11.93 5.39 -2.75
N ASN A 16 -10.89 4.79 -3.34
CA ASN A 16 -9.53 4.96 -2.84
C ASN A 16 -9.02 6.39 -3.01
N MET A 17 -9.19 7.01 -4.19
CA MET A 17 -8.71 8.37 -4.45
C MET A 17 -9.34 9.42 -3.54
N LEU A 18 -10.65 9.34 -3.32
CA LEU A 18 -11.38 10.32 -2.53
C LEU A 18 -11.36 9.97 -1.04
N GLY A 19 -11.55 8.69 -0.70
CA GLY A 19 -11.76 8.24 0.67
C GLY A 19 -10.48 8.18 1.50
N VAL A 20 -9.36 7.71 0.93
CA VAL A 20 -8.13 7.49 1.71
C VAL A 20 -7.62 8.77 2.37
N GLY A 21 -7.71 9.92 1.67
CA GLY A 21 -7.32 11.22 2.24
C GLY A 21 -8.13 11.59 3.49
N TYR A 22 -9.46 11.48 3.41
CA TYR A 22 -10.34 11.76 4.57
C TYR A 22 -10.10 10.77 5.70
N VAL A 23 -9.95 9.48 5.40
CA VAL A 23 -9.68 8.46 6.42
C VAL A 23 -8.36 8.76 7.14
N ILE A 24 -7.28 9.07 6.41
CA ILE A 24 -6.00 9.47 7.00
C ILE A 24 -6.19 10.71 7.88
N GLN A 25 -6.91 11.72 7.41
CA GLN A 25 -7.14 12.96 8.16
C GLN A 25 -7.89 12.70 9.48
N TYR A 26 -9.04 12.03 9.44
CA TYR A 26 -9.83 11.74 10.63
C TYR A 26 -9.10 10.79 11.59
N SER A 27 -8.45 9.74 11.08
CA SER A 27 -7.68 8.81 11.91
C SER A 27 -6.50 9.52 12.57
N SER A 28 -5.78 10.39 11.85
CA SER A 28 -4.65 11.13 12.42
C SER A 28 -5.10 12.04 13.57
N LEU A 29 -6.19 12.79 13.39
CA LEU A 29 -6.77 13.65 14.43
C LEU A 29 -7.21 12.83 15.64
N PHE A 30 -7.88 11.69 15.41
CA PHE A 30 -8.31 10.80 16.48
C PHE A 30 -7.13 10.27 17.30
N PHE A 31 -6.07 9.76 16.63
CA PHE A 31 -4.91 9.21 17.32
C PHE A 31 -4.09 10.28 18.05
N ILE A 32 -3.91 11.47 17.48
CA ILE A 32 -3.20 12.58 18.14
C ILE A 32 -3.94 13.04 19.39
N ASN A 33 -5.28 13.09 19.37
CA ASN A 33 -6.07 13.55 20.50
C ASN A 33 -6.29 12.48 21.59
N THR A 34 -6.14 11.20 21.25
CA THR A 34 -6.47 10.09 22.15
C THR A 34 -5.23 9.41 22.75
N LEU A 35 -4.13 9.35 22.00
CA LEU A 35 -2.92 8.66 22.47
C LEU A 35 -2.05 9.61 23.31
N PRO A 36 -1.70 9.24 24.55
CA PRO A 36 -0.74 9.99 25.36
C PRO A 36 0.67 9.92 24.74
N VAL A 37 1.67 10.57 25.34
CA VAL A 37 3.06 10.43 24.90
C VAL A 37 3.53 9.00 25.15
N LEU A 38 3.54 8.17 24.10
CA LEU A 38 3.98 6.78 24.18
C LEU A 38 5.50 6.66 24.28
N SER A 39 5.96 5.66 25.04
CA SER A 39 7.34 5.21 25.08
C SER A 39 7.80 4.68 23.70
N LEU A 40 9.10 4.81 23.42
CA LEU A 40 9.71 4.39 22.15
C LEU A 40 9.35 2.95 21.72
N PRO A 41 9.42 1.93 22.60
CA PRO A 41 9.07 0.55 22.22
C PRO A 41 7.62 0.39 21.77
N LEU A 42 6.69 1.06 22.47
CA LEU A 42 5.27 0.96 22.16
C LEU A 42 4.93 1.62 20.82
N ARG A 43 5.62 2.71 20.46
CA ARG A 43 5.51 3.34 19.14
C ARG A 43 5.91 2.39 18.02
N PHE A 44 7.03 1.67 18.17
CA PHE A 44 7.45 0.66 17.20
C PHE A 44 6.46 -0.50 17.12
N GLY A 45 5.92 -0.96 18.26
CA GLY A 45 4.90 -2.01 18.28
C GLY A 45 3.64 -1.62 17.48
N ILE A 46 3.10 -0.43 17.71
CA ILE A 46 1.93 0.08 16.97
C ILE A 46 2.25 0.24 15.49
N MET A 47 3.44 0.72 15.15
CA MET A 47 3.87 0.86 13.75
C MET A 47 3.91 -0.49 13.02
N PHE A 48 4.45 -1.54 13.64
CA PHE A 48 4.45 -2.88 13.04
C PHE A 48 3.04 -3.41 12.82
N ILE A 49 2.15 -3.22 13.81
CA ILE A 49 0.73 -3.61 13.68
C ILE A 49 0.08 -2.84 12.52
N ALA A 50 0.33 -1.52 12.42
CA ALA A 50 -0.18 -0.70 11.34
C ALA A 50 0.30 -1.19 9.96
N ILE A 51 1.59 -1.53 9.82
CA ILE A 51 2.13 -2.10 8.58
C ILE A 51 1.38 -3.37 8.19
N ILE A 52 1.15 -4.29 9.15
CA ILE A 52 0.44 -5.54 8.89
C ILE A 52 -1.00 -5.27 8.42
N ILE A 53 -1.72 -4.38 9.09
CA ILE A 53 -3.10 -4.00 8.73
C ILE A 53 -3.14 -3.42 7.32
N VAL A 54 -2.20 -2.52 6.98
CA VAL A 54 -2.10 -1.95 5.63
C VAL A 54 -1.81 -3.06 4.61
N CYS A 55 -0.88 -3.98 4.89
CA CYS A 55 -0.58 -5.09 3.99
C CYS A 55 -1.80 -5.99 3.74
N ILE A 56 -2.59 -6.26 4.77
CA ILE A 56 -3.84 -7.04 4.67
C ILE A 56 -4.85 -6.29 3.79
N GLY A 57 -5.12 -5.01 4.06
CA GLY A 57 -6.08 -4.20 3.31
C GLY A 57 -5.68 -4.06 1.84
N CYS A 58 -4.41 -3.75 1.59
CA CYS A 58 -3.83 -3.70 0.25
C CYS A 58 -3.92 -5.05 -0.47
N GLY A 59 -3.61 -6.16 0.22
CA GLY A 59 -3.72 -7.50 -0.33
C GLY A 59 -5.16 -7.85 -0.73
N LEU A 60 -6.14 -7.59 0.13
CA LEU A 60 -7.56 -7.87 -0.12
C LEU A 60 -8.09 -7.11 -1.34
N TYR A 61 -7.87 -5.79 -1.40
CA TYR A 61 -8.42 -4.99 -2.48
C TYR A 61 -7.77 -5.34 -3.83
N LEU A 62 -6.45 -5.64 -3.84
CA LEU A 62 -5.74 -6.08 -5.04
C LEU A 62 -6.21 -7.45 -5.52
N SER A 63 -6.50 -8.39 -4.61
CA SER A 63 -7.03 -9.71 -4.95
C SER A 63 -8.46 -9.66 -5.50
N GLY A 64 -9.27 -8.70 -5.05
CA GLY A 64 -10.69 -8.61 -5.43
C GLY A 64 -11.00 -7.94 -6.77
N ASN A 65 -9.99 -7.48 -7.54
CA ASN A 65 -10.18 -6.76 -8.82
C ASN A 65 -11.17 -5.57 -8.74
N LEU A 66 -11.37 -4.96 -7.56
CA LEU A 66 -12.35 -3.91 -7.30
C LEU A 66 -12.00 -2.54 -7.92
N GLY A 67 -10.88 -2.46 -8.64
CA GLY A 67 -10.29 -1.23 -9.17
C GLY A 67 -9.00 -0.89 -8.46
N GLN A 68 -7.91 -0.69 -9.22
CA GLN A 68 -6.58 -0.42 -8.67
C GLN A 68 -6.34 1.08 -8.51
N ALA A 69 -5.76 1.48 -7.38
CA ALA A 69 -5.27 2.84 -7.21
C ALA A 69 -4.14 3.10 -8.21
N PRO A 70 -4.01 4.32 -8.78
CA PRO A 70 -2.94 4.64 -9.71
C PRO A 70 -1.55 4.37 -9.13
N TRP A 71 -1.40 4.53 -7.81
CA TRP A 71 -0.14 4.26 -7.15
C TRP A 71 0.21 2.76 -7.18
N ASP A 72 -0.77 1.88 -7.05
CA ASP A 72 -0.57 0.43 -7.04
C ASP A 72 -0.45 -0.16 -8.45
N SER A 73 -1.19 0.36 -9.43
CA SER A 73 -1.07 -0.12 -10.81
C SER A 73 0.25 0.26 -11.48
N LEU A 74 1.00 1.25 -10.97
CA LEU A 74 2.37 1.53 -11.45
C LEU A 74 3.31 0.32 -11.25
N ALA A 75 3.30 -0.27 -10.05
CA ALA A 75 4.10 -1.46 -9.76
C ALA A 75 3.68 -2.66 -10.63
N HIS A 76 2.38 -2.77 -10.94
CA HIS A 76 1.87 -3.78 -11.87
C HIS A 76 2.32 -3.53 -13.32
N LEU A 77 2.30 -2.27 -13.76
CA LEU A 77 2.73 -1.87 -15.11
C LEU A 77 4.23 -2.11 -15.32
N VAL A 78 5.05 -1.86 -14.29
CA VAL A 78 6.49 -2.17 -14.29
C VAL A 78 6.70 -3.66 -14.45
N ASN A 79 5.97 -4.50 -13.71
CA ASN A 79 6.04 -5.95 -13.87
C ASN A 79 5.60 -6.40 -15.29
N LYS A 80 4.54 -5.80 -15.84
CA LYS A 80 4.05 -6.11 -17.20
C LYS A 80 5.07 -5.74 -18.29
N LYS A 81 5.76 -4.61 -18.14
CA LYS A 81 6.77 -4.13 -19.10
C LYS A 81 8.13 -4.82 -18.91
N PHE A 82 8.45 -5.21 -17.67
CA PHE A 82 9.66 -5.90 -17.28
C PHE A 82 9.32 -7.17 -16.50
N PRO A 83 9.01 -8.29 -17.18
CA PRO A 83 8.54 -9.52 -16.54
C PRO A 83 9.56 -10.15 -15.58
N LYS A 84 10.84 -9.75 -15.64
CA LYS A 84 11.88 -10.15 -14.69
C LYS A 84 11.77 -9.46 -13.32
N ILE A 85 11.05 -8.34 -13.22
CA ILE A 85 10.92 -7.56 -11.99
C ILE A 85 9.61 -7.96 -11.30
N LYS A 86 9.69 -8.56 -10.12
CA LYS A 86 8.51 -8.93 -9.32
C LYS A 86 7.74 -7.68 -8.87
N TYR A 87 6.43 -7.81 -8.72
CA TYR A 87 5.56 -6.75 -8.21
C TYR A 87 6.09 -6.12 -6.90
N SER A 88 6.50 -6.95 -5.94
CA SER A 88 7.05 -6.49 -4.66
C SER A 88 8.30 -5.61 -4.84
N THR A 89 9.21 -5.98 -5.74
CA THR A 89 10.42 -5.20 -6.05
C THR A 89 10.06 -3.87 -6.72
N GLY A 90 9.13 -3.88 -7.68
CA GLY A 90 8.64 -2.65 -8.31
C GLY A 90 8.01 -1.70 -7.29
N ARG A 91 7.21 -2.23 -6.38
CA ARG A 91 6.58 -1.45 -5.31
C ARG A 91 7.59 -0.88 -4.33
N MET A 92 8.55 -1.68 -3.90
CA MET A 92 9.62 -1.26 -3.00
C MET A 92 10.46 -0.13 -3.60
N ILE A 93 10.84 -0.23 -4.88
CA ILE A 93 11.57 0.84 -5.58
C ILE A 93 10.74 2.12 -5.63
N GLN A 94 9.45 2.00 -5.90
CA GLN A 94 8.53 3.14 -5.97
C GLN A 94 8.42 3.84 -4.60
N ASP A 95 8.20 3.08 -3.53
CA ASP A 95 8.09 3.65 -2.17
C ASP A 95 9.43 4.25 -1.70
N ILE A 96 10.56 3.63 -2.01
CA ILE A 96 11.90 4.19 -1.73
C ILE A 96 12.13 5.48 -2.52
N SER A 97 11.75 5.52 -3.81
CA SER A 97 11.89 6.73 -4.62
C SER A 97 11.04 7.88 -4.08
N ALA A 98 9.83 7.58 -3.59
CA ALA A 98 8.95 8.55 -2.96
C ALA A 98 9.54 9.08 -1.65
N LEU A 99 10.16 8.21 -0.84
CA LEU A 99 10.90 8.62 0.36
C LEU A 99 12.05 9.56 0.03
N ILE A 100 12.89 9.21 -0.96
CA ILE A 100 14.04 10.03 -1.36
C ILE A 100 13.55 11.40 -1.85
N LEU A 101 12.53 11.44 -2.70
CA LEU A 101 11.95 12.70 -3.18
C LEU A 101 11.36 13.53 -2.02
N GLY A 102 10.63 12.88 -1.10
CA GLY A 102 10.11 13.54 0.09
C GLY A 102 11.21 14.16 0.93
N PHE A 103 12.32 13.43 1.16
CA PHE A 103 13.48 13.93 1.88
C PHE A 103 14.12 15.15 1.21
N LEU A 104 14.30 15.10 -0.11
CA LEU A 104 14.84 16.22 -0.88
C LEU A 104 13.93 17.46 -0.83
N LEU A 105 12.61 17.26 -0.70
CA LEU A 105 11.62 18.33 -0.53
C LEU A 105 11.49 18.82 0.92
N GLY A 106 12.28 18.28 1.86
CA GLY A 106 12.31 18.70 3.26
C GLY A 106 11.41 17.90 4.20
N ALA A 107 10.87 16.76 3.77
CA ALA A 107 10.11 15.88 4.66
C ALA A 107 11.02 15.24 5.72
N GLN A 108 10.55 15.22 6.97
CA GLN A 108 11.25 14.53 8.05
C GLN A 108 11.03 13.01 7.92
N LEU A 109 12.08 12.30 7.51
CA LEU A 109 12.06 10.85 7.46
C LEU A 109 12.43 10.26 8.82
N GLY A 110 11.54 9.45 9.38
CA GLY A 110 11.82 8.65 10.56
C GLY A 110 12.29 7.24 10.21
N VAL A 111 12.85 6.54 11.18
CA VAL A 111 13.20 5.10 11.06
C VAL A 111 11.98 4.27 10.62
N GLY A 112 10.79 4.64 11.11
CA GLY A 112 9.55 3.98 10.72
C GLY A 112 9.19 4.10 9.24
N SER A 113 9.50 5.23 8.61
CA SER A 113 9.27 5.44 7.18
C SER A 113 10.14 4.51 6.33
N ILE A 114 11.39 4.30 6.75
CA ILE A 114 12.31 3.37 6.09
C ILE A 114 11.81 1.94 6.24
N ILE A 115 11.47 1.51 7.46
CA ILE A 115 10.91 0.17 7.70
C ILE A 115 9.65 -0.04 6.87
N PHE A 116 8.76 0.95 6.83
CA PHE A 116 7.54 0.91 6.04
C PHE A 116 7.84 0.67 4.56
N ALA A 117 8.69 1.48 3.90
CA ALA A 117 8.98 1.33 2.48
C ALA A 117 9.60 -0.03 2.10
N PHE A 118 10.40 -0.62 2.99
CA PHE A 118 11.02 -1.93 2.74
C PHE A 118 10.06 -3.08 3.01
N CYS A 119 9.22 -3.00 4.06
CA CYS A 119 8.32 -4.08 4.46
C CYS A 119 7.01 -4.12 3.65
N LEU A 120 6.53 -2.97 3.15
CA LEU A 120 5.22 -2.87 2.52
C LEU A 120 5.10 -3.75 1.27
N GLY A 121 6.05 -3.65 0.34
CA GLY A 121 6.02 -4.40 -0.93
C GLY A 121 5.91 -5.92 -0.74
N PRO A 122 6.83 -6.55 0.01
CA PRO A 122 6.78 -7.97 0.32
C PRO A 122 5.53 -8.37 1.13
N GLY A 123 5.13 -7.54 2.11
CA GLY A 123 3.97 -7.80 2.95
C GLY A 123 2.67 -7.83 2.15
N ILE A 124 2.45 -6.85 1.28
CA ILE A 124 1.29 -6.81 0.37
C ILE A 124 1.27 -8.05 -0.52
N GLN A 125 2.41 -8.43 -1.10
CA GLN A 125 2.48 -9.61 -1.97
C GLN A 125 2.15 -10.90 -1.21
N PHE A 126 2.61 -11.04 0.02
CA PHE A 126 2.31 -12.20 0.86
C PHE A 126 0.80 -12.32 1.12
N PHE A 127 0.16 -11.26 1.61
CA PHE A 127 -1.28 -11.29 1.88
C PHE A 127 -2.12 -11.41 0.62
N ARG A 128 -1.71 -10.79 -0.47
CA ARG A 128 -2.37 -10.96 -1.77
C ARG A 128 -2.38 -12.42 -2.21
N HIS A 129 -1.24 -13.12 -2.15
CA HIS A 129 -1.20 -14.54 -2.51
C HIS A 129 -2.00 -15.42 -1.54
N LEU A 130 -2.05 -15.04 -0.26
CA LEU A 130 -2.89 -15.72 0.72
C LEU A 130 -4.38 -15.60 0.36
N PHE A 131 -4.86 -14.39 0.05
CA PHE A 131 -6.26 -14.16 -0.29
C PHE A 131 -6.65 -14.73 -1.66
N GLU A 132 -5.77 -14.63 -2.67
CA GLU A 132 -5.97 -15.28 -3.97
C GLU A 132 -6.17 -16.81 -3.81
N ARG A 133 -5.39 -17.45 -2.93
CA ARG A 133 -5.48 -18.89 -2.68
C ARG A 133 -6.68 -19.32 -1.85
N THR A 134 -7.14 -18.49 -0.91
CA THR A 134 -8.19 -18.87 0.05
C THR A 134 -9.58 -18.43 -0.40
N PHE A 135 -9.73 -17.19 -0.89
CA PHE A 135 -11.04 -16.59 -1.19
C PHE A 135 -11.40 -16.64 -2.67
N PHE A 136 -10.44 -16.40 -3.56
CA PHE A 136 -10.70 -16.23 -4.98
C PHE A 136 -10.41 -17.46 -5.85
N LYS A 137 -10.05 -18.58 -5.22
CA LYS A 137 -9.75 -19.86 -5.89
C LYS A 137 -10.91 -20.38 -6.76
N GLY A 138 -12.15 -19.94 -6.50
CA GLY A 138 -13.36 -20.34 -7.25
C GLY A 138 -13.97 -19.27 -8.16
N VAL A 139 -13.43 -18.05 -8.23
CA VAL A 139 -14.04 -16.93 -8.99
C VAL A 139 -13.29 -16.60 -10.29
N ILE A 140 -12.04 -17.05 -10.43
CA ILE A 140 -11.15 -16.68 -11.55
C ILE A 140 -10.84 -17.88 -12.48
N PHE A 141 -11.40 -19.07 -12.20
CA PHE A 141 -11.22 -20.30 -13.00
C PHE A 141 -12.53 -20.81 -13.64
N GLU A 142 -13.48 -19.91 -13.92
CA GLU A 142 -14.54 -20.14 -14.92
C GLU A 142 -14.35 -19.17 -16.10
#